data_AF-A0A3D3LI70-F1
#
_entry.id   AF-A0A3D3LI70-F1
#
_cell.length_a   1.000
_cell.length_b   1.000
_cell.length_c   1.000
_cell.angle_alpha   90.00
_cell.angle_beta   90.00
_cell.angle_gamma   90.00
#
_symmetry.space_group_name_H-M   'P 1'
#
loop_
_entity.id
_entity.type
_entity.pdbx_description
1 polymer ?
#
loop_
_entity_poly.entity_id
_entity_poly.type
_entity_poly.pdbx_seq_one_letter_code
_entity_poly.pdbx_strand_id
1 'polypeptide(L)'
;MKEKSLKILVLGSGGREHALCWKIAQSPLLKKLYCAPGNGGIESVADCVTLDIESPDAVLKFAKEQAIDLVVIGPEGPLVAGLADALMAENIAAFGPVAAAAQLEGSKGFTKDICAAYDIPTAAYGRFKSAADAHAYLDTHPAPIVVKADGLAAGKGVIIAETDAQARAAVDDIFDGAFGQAGAELVIEEFMTGEEASFFVLTDGVNALPLATAQDH
;
A
#
# COMPACT_ATOMS: atom_id res chain seq x y z
N MET A 1 14.14 35.84 2.27
CA MET A 1 13.69 34.47 1.98
C MET A 1 12.19 34.46 2.27
N LYS A 2 11.33 34.20 1.28
CA LYS A 2 9.87 34.19 1.54
C LYS A 2 9.56 33.06 2.51
N GLU A 3 8.93 33.39 3.64
CA GLU A 3 8.32 32.45 4.59
C GLU A 3 7.36 31.52 3.82
N LYS A 4 7.82 30.34 3.42
CA LYS A 4 6.91 29.32 2.92
C LYS A 4 6.37 28.57 4.13
N SER A 5 5.17 28.96 4.53
CA SER A 5 4.38 28.30 5.57
C SER A 5 3.34 27.45 4.84
N LEU A 6 3.60 26.13 4.77
CA LEU A 6 2.87 25.12 3.99
C LEU A 6 1.56 24.71 4.67
N LYS A 7 0.50 24.53 3.89
CA LYS A 7 -0.70 23.80 4.31
C LYS A 7 -0.62 22.35 3.83
N ILE A 8 -0.69 21.41 4.74
CA ILE A 8 -0.53 19.98 4.46
C ILE A 8 -1.82 19.25 4.81
N LEU A 9 -2.20 18.29 3.95
CA LEU A 9 -3.28 17.33 4.20
C LEU A 9 -2.69 15.93 4.29
N VAL A 10 -2.92 15.23 5.39
CA VAL A 10 -2.58 13.80 5.53
C VAL A 10 -3.85 12.97 5.37
N LEU A 11 -3.83 11.96 4.52
CA LEU A 11 -4.98 11.06 4.31
C LEU A 11 -4.81 9.76 5.07
N GLY A 12 -5.87 9.33 5.74
CA GLY A 12 -5.98 8.13 6.56
C GLY A 12 -6.36 8.44 8.01
N SER A 13 -6.45 7.38 8.82
CA SER A 13 -6.98 7.43 10.19
C SER A 13 -6.29 6.45 11.14
N GLY A 14 -5.21 5.81 10.72
CA GLY A 14 -4.49 4.82 11.50
C GLY A 14 -3.39 5.41 12.38
N GLY A 15 -2.62 4.52 13.01
CA GLY A 15 -1.45 4.90 13.81
C GLY A 15 -0.33 5.50 12.95
N ARG A 16 -0.17 5.03 11.70
CA ARG A 16 0.79 5.58 10.73
C ARG A 16 0.50 7.06 10.46
N GLU A 17 -0.74 7.41 10.14
CA GLU A 17 -1.11 8.80 9.86
C GLU A 17 -1.00 9.67 11.10
N HIS A 18 -1.24 9.11 12.30
CA HIS A 18 -0.96 9.83 13.55
C HIS A 18 0.53 10.13 13.71
N ALA A 19 1.41 9.15 13.52
CA ALA A 19 2.85 9.38 13.59
C ALA A 19 3.34 10.41 12.55
N LEU A 20 2.81 10.34 11.33
CA LEU A 20 3.08 11.32 10.27
C LEU A 20 2.61 12.71 10.68
N CYS A 21 1.35 12.88 11.13
CA CYS A 21 0.82 14.15 11.58
C CYS A 21 1.64 14.72 12.75
N TRP A 22 1.92 13.89 13.75
CA TRP A 22 2.73 14.25 14.91
C TRP A 22 4.11 14.76 14.50
N LYS A 23 4.76 14.12 13.50
CA LYS A 23 6.08 14.55 13.04
C LYS A 23 6.02 15.81 12.18
N ILE A 24 5.03 15.91 11.29
CA ILE A 24 4.82 17.08 10.43
C ILE A 24 4.49 18.32 11.25
N ALA A 25 3.70 18.19 12.32
CA ALA A 25 3.35 19.28 13.25
C ALA A 25 4.57 19.99 13.87
N GLN A 26 5.73 19.32 13.93
CA GLN A 26 6.98 19.87 14.46
C GLN A 26 7.78 20.66 13.42
N SER A 27 7.37 20.66 12.15
CA SER A 27 8.11 21.31 11.08
C SER A 27 7.99 22.84 11.16
N PRO A 28 9.10 23.60 11.13
CA PRO A 28 9.04 25.06 11.09
C PRO A 28 8.47 25.61 9.77
N LEU A 29 8.30 24.76 8.76
CA LEU A 29 7.67 25.09 7.48
C LEU A 29 6.15 24.96 7.53
N LEU A 30 5.56 24.37 8.56
CA LEU A 30 4.14 24.11 8.61
C LEU A 30 3.35 25.38 8.99
N LYS A 31 2.29 25.67 8.23
CA LYS A 31 1.26 26.66 8.56
C LYS A 31 0.05 26.04 9.21
N LYS A 32 -0.44 24.97 8.59
CA LYS A 32 -1.71 24.32 8.91
C LYS A 32 -1.64 22.87 8.49
N LEU A 33 -2.07 22.00 9.38
CA LEU A 33 -2.13 20.56 9.14
C LEU A 33 -3.57 20.10 9.24
N TYR A 34 -4.04 19.43 8.20
CA TYR A 34 -5.29 18.71 8.17
C TYR A 34 -5.02 17.21 8.14
N CYS A 35 -5.91 16.43 8.72
CA CYS A 35 -5.95 15.00 8.52
C CYS A 35 -7.37 14.56 8.16
N ALA A 36 -7.51 13.62 7.23
CA ALA A 36 -8.81 13.16 6.79
C ALA A 36 -8.88 11.63 6.63
N PRO A 37 -9.86 10.94 7.24
CA PRO A 37 -10.78 11.47 8.24
C PRO A 37 -10.10 11.74 9.60
N GLY A 38 -8.87 11.23 9.80
CA GLY A 38 -8.19 11.29 11.08
C GLY A 38 -8.82 10.40 12.16
N ASN A 39 -8.38 10.58 13.41
CA ASN A 39 -8.93 9.91 14.60
C ASN A 39 -8.75 10.80 15.84
N GLY A 40 -9.32 10.42 16.98
CA GLY A 40 -9.26 11.23 18.21
C GLY A 40 -7.85 11.48 18.77
N GLY A 41 -6.87 10.64 18.43
CA GLY A 41 -5.46 10.92 18.76
C GLY A 41 -4.87 12.03 17.89
N ILE A 42 -5.21 12.02 16.59
CA ILE A 42 -4.73 12.98 15.59
C ILE A 42 -5.28 14.39 15.84
N GLU A 43 -6.47 14.53 16.41
CA GLU A 43 -7.08 15.83 16.75
C GLU A 43 -6.21 16.70 17.67
N SER A 44 -5.27 16.09 18.40
CA SER A 44 -4.32 16.82 19.25
C SER A 44 -3.19 17.52 18.48
N VAL A 45 -2.96 17.13 17.21
CA VAL A 45 -1.82 17.59 16.39
C VAL A 45 -2.23 18.10 14.99
N ALA A 46 -3.47 17.84 14.55
CA ALA A 46 -3.99 18.26 13.24
C ALA A 46 -5.50 18.53 13.30
N ASP A 47 -6.01 19.33 12.37
CA ASP A 47 -7.44 19.51 12.17
C ASP A 47 -8.01 18.29 11.43
N CYS A 48 -8.73 17.43 12.14
CA CYS A 48 -9.44 16.30 11.53
C CYS A 48 -10.68 16.80 10.77
N VAL A 49 -10.85 16.35 9.52
CA VAL A 49 -11.97 16.72 8.65
C VAL A 49 -12.63 15.48 8.05
N THR A 50 -13.96 15.49 7.96
CA THR A 50 -14.69 14.43 7.27
C THR A 50 -14.54 14.59 5.76
N LEU A 51 -13.90 13.62 5.12
CA LEU A 51 -13.67 13.58 3.68
C LEU A 51 -13.65 12.11 3.25
N ASP A 52 -14.30 11.80 2.13
CA ASP A 52 -14.12 10.51 1.47
C ASP A 52 -12.77 10.50 0.75
N ILE A 53 -11.80 9.81 1.33
CA ILE A 53 -10.42 9.77 0.81
C ILE A 53 -10.26 8.81 -0.37
N GLU A 54 -11.23 7.91 -0.59
CA GLU A 54 -11.26 7.00 -1.74
C GLU A 54 -11.82 7.69 -3.00
N SER A 55 -12.32 8.92 -2.87
CA SER A 55 -12.79 9.74 -3.99
C SER A 55 -11.75 10.81 -4.36
N PRO A 56 -11.00 10.65 -5.46
CA PRO A 56 -10.06 11.67 -5.91
C PRO A 56 -10.69 13.04 -6.10
N ASP A 57 -11.92 13.09 -6.61
CA ASP A 57 -12.68 14.34 -6.79
C ASP A 57 -12.95 15.06 -5.48
N ALA A 58 -13.33 14.31 -4.43
CA ALA A 58 -13.57 14.88 -3.11
C ALA A 58 -12.28 15.47 -2.53
N VAL A 59 -11.18 14.71 -2.61
CA VAL A 59 -9.86 15.15 -2.13
C VAL A 59 -9.38 16.39 -2.90
N LEU A 60 -9.49 16.39 -4.23
CA LEU A 60 -9.11 17.53 -5.07
C LEU A 60 -9.91 18.78 -4.74
N LYS A 61 -11.22 18.64 -4.57
CA LYS A 61 -12.08 19.75 -4.19
C LYS A 61 -11.64 20.35 -2.86
N PHE A 62 -11.45 19.52 -1.84
CA PHE A 62 -10.99 19.97 -0.52
C PHE A 62 -9.61 20.64 -0.61
N ALA A 63 -8.67 20.02 -1.32
CA ALA A 63 -7.31 20.53 -1.48
C ALA A 63 -7.29 21.92 -2.14
N LYS A 64 -8.12 22.13 -3.17
CA LYS A 64 -8.30 23.43 -3.83
C LYS A 64 -8.95 24.46 -2.90
N GLU A 65 -10.04 24.10 -2.22
CA GLU A 65 -10.77 25.00 -1.32
C GLU A 65 -9.92 25.47 -0.13
N GLN A 66 -9.10 24.58 0.44
CA GLN A 66 -8.22 24.91 1.56
C GLN A 66 -6.85 25.45 1.12
N ALA A 67 -6.57 25.50 -0.19
CA ALA A 67 -5.26 25.84 -0.76
C ALA A 67 -4.14 24.98 -0.14
N ILE A 68 -4.30 23.66 -0.19
CA ILE A 68 -3.31 22.70 0.26
C ILE A 68 -2.10 22.72 -0.69
N ASP A 69 -0.90 22.82 -0.11
CA ASP A 69 0.35 22.83 -0.86
C ASP A 69 0.87 21.39 -1.10
N LEU A 70 0.65 20.49 -0.14
CA LEU A 70 1.11 19.10 -0.19
C LEU A 70 0.07 18.17 0.43
N VAL A 71 -0.26 17.10 -0.29
CA VAL A 71 -1.04 15.97 0.23
C VAL A 71 -0.10 14.80 0.50
N VAL A 72 -0.15 14.24 1.71
CA VAL A 72 0.56 13.02 2.10
C VAL A 72 -0.45 11.88 2.15
N ILE A 73 -0.30 10.91 1.25
CA ILE A 73 -1.27 9.82 1.09
C ILE A 73 -0.80 8.65 1.95
N GLY A 74 -1.51 8.36 3.04
CA GLY A 74 -1.18 7.28 3.97
C GLY A 74 -1.61 5.89 3.50
N PRO A 75 -2.91 5.64 3.25
CA PRO A 75 -3.41 4.34 2.84
C PRO A 75 -3.16 4.04 1.36
N GLU A 76 -3.13 2.74 1.05
CA GLU A 76 -2.83 2.17 -0.25
C GLU A 76 -3.97 2.32 -1.27
N GLY A 77 -5.24 2.32 -0.82
CA GLY A 77 -6.42 2.43 -1.67
C GLY A 77 -6.39 3.65 -2.60
N PRO A 78 -6.25 4.88 -2.05
CA PRO A 78 -6.18 6.10 -2.85
C PRO A 78 -4.97 6.16 -3.79
N LEU A 79 -3.85 5.51 -3.42
CA LEU A 79 -2.66 5.42 -4.28
C LEU A 79 -2.95 4.60 -5.53
N VAL A 80 -3.53 3.41 -5.36
CA VAL A 80 -3.91 2.52 -6.47
C VAL A 80 -5.02 3.15 -7.32
N ALA A 81 -5.92 3.94 -6.71
CA ALA A 81 -6.95 4.69 -7.42
C ALA A 81 -6.43 5.91 -8.22
N GLY A 82 -5.14 6.24 -8.15
CA GLY A 82 -4.52 7.31 -8.93
C GLY A 82 -4.74 8.72 -8.37
N LEU A 83 -4.91 8.84 -7.05
CA LEU A 83 -5.06 10.15 -6.41
C LEU A 83 -3.82 11.05 -6.63
N ALA A 84 -2.61 10.49 -6.59
CA ALA A 84 -1.39 11.24 -6.82
C ALA A 84 -1.35 11.85 -8.23
N ASP A 85 -1.73 11.08 -9.26
CA ASP A 85 -1.87 11.56 -10.64
C ASP A 85 -2.84 12.74 -10.73
N ALA A 86 -4.01 12.59 -10.10
CA ALA A 86 -5.07 13.60 -10.11
C ALA A 86 -4.63 14.91 -9.44
N LEU A 87 -3.93 14.85 -8.31
CA LEU A 87 -3.37 16.01 -7.60
C LEU A 87 -2.31 16.72 -8.44
N MET A 88 -1.38 15.98 -9.04
CA MET A 88 -0.30 16.55 -9.84
C MET A 88 -0.82 17.21 -11.12
N ALA A 89 -1.85 16.65 -11.76
CA ALA A 89 -2.52 17.26 -12.91
C ALA A 89 -3.09 18.66 -12.58
N GLU A 90 -3.42 18.90 -11.32
CA GLU A 90 -3.93 20.16 -10.79
C GLU A 90 -2.85 21.02 -10.12
N ASN A 91 -1.58 20.67 -10.30
CA ASN A 91 -0.40 21.34 -9.71
C ASN A 91 -0.39 21.36 -8.16
N ILE A 92 -1.01 20.35 -7.53
CA ILE A 92 -0.94 20.13 -6.08
C ILE A 92 0.10 19.04 -5.82
N ALA A 93 1.07 19.30 -4.94
CA ALA A 93 2.09 18.30 -4.66
C ALA A 93 1.50 17.09 -3.93
N ALA A 94 1.91 15.90 -4.33
CA ALA A 94 1.52 14.64 -3.70
C ALA A 94 2.77 13.90 -3.21
N PHE A 95 2.74 13.44 -1.96
CA PHE A 95 3.67 12.45 -1.44
C PHE A 95 2.98 11.09 -1.45
N GLY A 96 3.31 10.31 -2.48
CA GLY A 96 2.73 9.01 -2.79
C GLY A 96 3.01 8.64 -4.26
N PRO A 97 3.10 7.35 -4.61
CA PRO A 97 3.29 6.93 -5.99
C PRO A 97 2.09 7.28 -6.87
N VAL A 98 2.35 7.47 -8.17
CA VAL A 98 1.33 7.42 -9.23
C VAL A 98 0.71 6.03 -9.32
N ALA A 99 -0.50 5.91 -9.88
CA ALA A 99 -1.23 4.66 -10.01
C ALA A 99 -0.39 3.54 -10.65
N ALA A 100 0.40 3.88 -11.67
CA ALA A 100 1.28 2.92 -12.35
C ALA A 100 2.37 2.37 -11.42
N ALA A 101 2.94 3.19 -10.55
CA ALA A 101 3.96 2.78 -9.57
C ALA A 101 3.34 2.10 -8.35
N ALA A 102 2.11 2.49 -7.96
CA ALA A 102 1.35 1.87 -6.86
C ALA A 102 1.02 0.39 -7.12
N GLN A 103 1.12 -0.08 -8.38
CA GLN A 103 1.00 -1.52 -8.71
C GLN A 103 2.01 -2.39 -7.96
N LEU A 104 3.16 -1.84 -7.54
CA LEU A 104 4.14 -2.58 -6.72
C LEU A 104 3.58 -3.05 -5.36
N GLU A 105 2.50 -2.43 -4.88
CA GLU A 105 1.77 -2.85 -3.69
C GLU A 105 0.37 -3.38 -4.03
N GLY A 106 -0.27 -2.81 -5.05
CA GLY A 106 -1.63 -3.16 -5.48
C GLY A 106 -1.77 -4.54 -6.13
N SER A 107 -0.70 -5.09 -6.74
CA SER A 107 -0.68 -6.43 -7.34
C SER A 107 0.61 -7.15 -6.95
N LYS A 108 0.48 -8.20 -6.13
CA LYS A 108 1.63 -8.99 -5.68
C LYS A 108 2.34 -9.63 -6.87
N GLY A 109 1.57 -10.19 -7.80
CA GLY A 109 2.06 -10.79 -9.02
C GLY A 109 2.80 -9.80 -9.91
N PHE A 110 2.35 -8.55 -10.02
CA PHE A 110 3.08 -7.50 -10.75
C PHE A 110 4.47 -7.30 -10.15
N THR A 111 4.57 -7.19 -8.83
CA THR A 111 5.87 -7.06 -8.13
C THR A 111 6.76 -8.25 -8.35
N LYS A 112 6.20 -9.47 -8.34
CA LYS A 112 6.97 -10.69 -8.60
C LYS A 112 7.52 -10.73 -10.03
N ASP A 113 6.72 -10.31 -11.01
CA ASP A 113 7.17 -10.23 -12.40
C ASP A 113 8.28 -9.20 -12.58
N ILE A 114 8.21 -8.05 -11.89
CA ILE A 114 9.31 -7.07 -11.84
C ILE A 114 10.55 -7.69 -11.20
N CYS A 115 10.42 -8.36 -10.05
CA CYS A 115 11.56 -8.98 -9.40
C CYS A 115 12.24 -10.02 -10.30
N ALA A 116 11.46 -10.86 -10.99
CA ALA A 116 11.97 -11.84 -11.93
C ALA A 116 12.65 -11.18 -13.15
N ALA A 117 12.07 -10.10 -13.69
CA ALA A 117 12.61 -9.40 -14.85
C ALA A 117 13.93 -8.67 -14.58
N TYR A 118 14.19 -8.29 -13.32
CA TYR A 118 15.35 -7.52 -12.90
C TYR A 118 16.28 -8.28 -11.94
N ASP A 119 16.14 -9.60 -11.83
CA ASP A 119 16.94 -10.47 -10.96
C ASP A 119 16.97 -10.00 -9.48
N ILE A 120 15.85 -9.46 -8.98
CA ILE A 120 15.70 -9.06 -7.58
C ILE A 120 15.35 -10.31 -6.75
N PRO A 121 16.13 -10.66 -5.71
CA PRO A 121 15.88 -11.84 -4.91
C PRO A 121 14.50 -11.82 -4.23
N THR A 122 13.73 -12.88 -4.42
CA THR A 122 12.43 -13.10 -3.79
C THR A 122 12.10 -14.61 -3.81
N ALA A 123 11.06 -15.04 -3.09
CA ALA A 123 10.58 -16.43 -3.12
C ALA A 123 10.30 -16.91 -4.55
N ALA A 124 10.58 -18.18 -4.87
CA ALA A 124 10.05 -18.77 -6.11
C ALA A 124 8.52 -18.68 -6.12
N TYR A 125 7.91 -18.41 -7.28
CA TYR A 125 6.47 -18.17 -7.36
C TYR A 125 5.83 -18.62 -8.66
N GLY A 126 4.51 -18.80 -8.63
CA GLY A 126 3.63 -18.88 -9.78
C GLY A 126 2.40 -17.99 -9.62
N ARG A 127 1.86 -17.49 -10.74
CA ARG A 127 0.62 -16.71 -10.81
C ARG A 127 -0.48 -17.50 -11.51
N PHE A 128 -1.68 -17.48 -10.97
CA PHE A 128 -2.77 -18.32 -11.48
C PHE A 128 -4.08 -17.53 -11.57
N LYS A 129 -4.82 -17.81 -12.66
CA LYS A 129 -6.16 -17.28 -12.95
C LYS A 129 -7.25 -18.34 -12.80
N SER A 130 -6.87 -19.57 -12.50
CA SER A 130 -7.78 -20.69 -12.34
C SER A 130 -7.33 -21.58 -11.20
N ALA A 131 -8.30 -22.13 -10.46
CA ALA A 131 -8.03 -23.10 -9.40
C ALA A 131 -7.33 -24.35 -9.96
N ALA A 132 -7.72 -24.79 -11.17
CA ALA A 132 -7.15 -25.96 -11.81
C ALA A 132 -5.63 -25.82 -12.05
N ASP A 133 -5.19 -24.69 -12.59
CA ASP A 133 -3.76 -24.44 -12.85
C ASP A 133 -2.98 -24.29 -11.53
N ALA A 134 -3.58 -23.63 -10.54
CA ALA A 134 -3.01 -23.50 -9.20
C ALA A 134 -2.82 -24.87 -8.52
N HIS A 135 -3.82 -25.75 -8.59
CA HIS A 135 -3.76 -27.12 -8.07
C HIS A 135 -2.70 -27.96 -8.78
N ALA A 136 -2.54 -27.80 -10.09
CA ALA A 136 -1.49 -28.48 -10.85
C ALA A 136 -0.09 -27.99 -10.46
N TYR A 137 0.07 -26.71 -10.14
CA TYR A 137 1.33 -26.18 -9.62
C TYR A 137 1.68 -26.79 -8.26
N LEU A 138 0.69 -26.92 -7.36
CA LEU A 138 0.84 -27.56 -6.04
C LEU A 138 1.26 -29.03 -6.14
N ASP A 139 0.93 -29.75 -7.21
CA ASP A 139 1.38 -31.15 -7.41
C ASP A 139 2.91 -31.29 -7.48
N THR A 140 3.61 -30.21 -7.85
CA THR A 140 5.07 -30.19 -8.00
C THR A 140 5.77 -29.30 -6.96
N HIS A 141 5.00 -28.61 -6.13
CA HIS A 141 5.48 -27.69 -5.08
C HIS A 141 4.78 -28.00 -3.76
N PRO A 142 5.25 -29.03 -3.03
CA PRO A 142 4.61 -29.47 -1.79
C PRO A 142 4.79 -28.45 -0.67
N ALA A 143 3.91 -28.51 0.33
CA ALA A 143 3.96 -27.67 1.51
C ALA A 143 5.26 -27.88 2.36
N PRO A 144 5.70 -26.89 3.17
CA PRO A 144 5.04 -25.61 3.44
C PRO A 144 5.09 -24.64 2.26
N ILE A 145 3.97 -23.97 1.98
CA ILE A 145 3.83 -23.04 0.85
C ILE A 145 2.90 -21.88 1.22
N VAL A 146 3.04 -20.75 0.55
CA VAL A 146 2.23 -19.56 0.82
C VAL A 146 1.29 -19.30 -0.35
N VAL A 147 -0.01 -19.20 -0.07
CA VAL A 147 -1.04 -18.86 -1.06
C VAL A 147 -1.53 -17.45 -0.78
N LYS A 148 -1.46 -16.57 -1.78
CA LYS A 148 -1.79 -15.14 -1.65
C LYS A 148 -2.80 -14.70 -2.70
N ALA A 149 -3.86 -14.00 -2.30
CA ALA A 149 -4.69 -13.26 -3.24
C ALA A 149 -3.87 -12.12 -3.86
N ASP A 150 -3.99 -11.88 -5.17
CA ASP A 150 -3.12 -10.92 -5.85
C ASP A 150 -3.35 -9.48 -5.38
N GLY A 151 -4.62 -9.05 -5.37
CA GLY A 151 -5.01 -7.67 -5.10
C GLY A 151 -4.91 -7.22 -3.64
N LEU A 152 -5.40 -6.00 -3.39
CA LEU A 152 -5.54 -5.42 -2.05
C LEU A 152 -6.60 -6.18 -1.24
N ALA A 153 -6.17 -7.20 -0.49
CA ALA A 153 -7.02 -8.03 0.37
C ALA A 153 -7.00 -7.57 1.84
N ALA A 154 -6.75 -6.28 2.10
CA ALA A 154 -6.66 -5.66 3.43
C ALA A 154 -5.79 -6.44 4.43
N GLY A 155 -4.65 -6.97 3.95
CA GLY A 155 -3.74 -7.79 4.76
C GLY A 155 -4.23 -9.18 5.14
N LYS A 156 -5.43 -9.60 4.71
CA LYS A 156 -6.04 -10.91 5.04
C LYS A 156 -5.88 -11.97 3.95
N GLY A 157 -5.42 -11.58 2.77
CA GLY A 157 -5.28 -12.47 1.62
C GLY A 157 -3.96 -13.23 1.56
N VAL A 158 -3.33 -13.54 2.70
CA VAL A 158 -2.09 -14.33 2.77
C VAL A 158 -2.31 -15.52 3.69
N ILE A 159 -2.15 -16.73 3.15
CA ILE A 159 -2.37 -17.99 3.87
C ILE A 159 -1.09 -18.80 3.81
N ILE A 160 -0.53 -19.13 4.98
CA ILE A 160 0.60 -20.05 5.11
C ILE A 160 0.02 -21.45 5.26
N ALA A 161 0.23 -22.32 4.28
CA ALA A 161 -0.23 -23.70 4.30
C ALA A 161 0.92 -24.62 4.69
N GLU A 162 0.78 -25.30 5.83
CA GLU A 162 1.75 -26.28 6.32
C GLU A 162 1.56 -27.66 5.69
N THR A 163 0.41 -27.90 5.05
CA THR A 163 0.07 -29.16 4.38
C THR A 163 -0.53 -28.90 2.99
N ASP A 164 -0.36 -29.85 2.07
CA ASP A 164 -0.94 -29.76 0.73
C ASP A 164 -2.46 -29.60 0.76
N ALA A 165 -3.14 -30.23 1.73
CA ALA A 165 -4.57 -30.08 1.93
C ALA A 165 -4.97 -28.65 2.28
N GLN A 166 -4.20 -27.97 3.16
CA GLN A 166 -4.41 -26.56 3.47
C GLN A 166 -4.14 -25.66 2.26
N ALA A 167 -3.10 -25.97 1.47
CA ALA A 167 -2.76 -25.18 0.29
C ALA A 167 -3.87 -25.23 -0.75
N ARG A 168 -4.43 -26.42 -1.00
CA ARG A 168 -5.56 -26.61 -1.91
C ARG A 168 -6.82 -25.90 -1.43
N ALA A 169 -7.15 -26.04 -0.14
CA ALA A 169 -8.30 -25.33 0.44
C ALA A 169 -8.15 -23.80 0.30
N ALA A 170 -6.96 -23.27 0.53
CA ALA A 170 -6.67 -21.85 0.36
C ALA A 170 -6.86 -21.36 -1.09
N VAL A 171 -6.47 -22.18 -2.08
CA VAL A 171 -6.72 -21.89 -3.50
C VAL A 171 -8.23 -21.81 -3.78
N ASP A 172 -8.99 -22.79 -3.30
CA ASP A 172 -10.43 -22.85 -3.52
C ASP A 172 -11.15 -21.66 -2.84
N ASP A 173 -10.81 -21.35 -1.58
CA ASP A 173 -11.37 -20.22 -0.84
C ASP A 173 -11.17 -18.88 -1.57
N ILE A 174 -9.98 -18.66 -2.15
CA ILE A 174 -9.69 -17.43 -2.89
C ILE A 174 -10.57 -17.32 -4.14
N PHE A 175 -10.67 -18.40 -4.93
CA PHE A 175 -11.44 -18.40 -6.18
C PHE A 175 -12.96 -18.46 -5.97
N ASP A 176 -13.44 -18.98 -4.84
CA ASP A 176 -14.85 -18.95 -4.44
C ASP A 176 -15.31 -17.55 -3.98
N GLY A 177 -14.40 -16.57 -4.00
CA GLY A 177 -14.72 -15.16 -3.86
C GLY A 177 -14.57 -14.60 -2.44
N ALA A 178 -13.85 -15.30 -1.55
CA ALA A 178 -13.60 -14.84 -0.18
C ALA A 178 -13.00 -13.42 -0.11
N PHE A 179 -12.33 -12.98 -1.18
CA PHE A 179 -11.65 -11.68 -1.28
C PHE A 179 -12.21 -10.78 -2.41
N GLY A 180 -13.39 -11.09 -2.95
CA GLY A 180 -13.99 -10.33 -4.05
C GLY A 180 -13.07 -10.23 -5.27
N GLN A 181 -12.93 -9.04 -5.87
CA GLN A 181 -12.06 -8.85 -7.04
C GLN A 181 -10.57 -9.09 -6.75
N ALA A 182 -10.12 -8.96 -5.49
CA ALA A 182 -8.72 -9.22 -5.14
C ALA A 182 -8.33 -10.70 -5.31
N GLY A 183 -9.32 -11.60 -5.36
CA GLY A 183 -9.14 -13.04 -5.60
C GLY A 183 -9.32 -13.48 -7.07
N ALA A 184 -9.43 -12.54 -8.02
CA ALA A 184 -9.51 -12.88 -9.45
C ALA A 184 -8.23 -13.54 -9.98
N GLU A 185 -7.10 -13.26 -9.32
CA GLU A 185 -5.83 -13.94 -9.51
C GLU A 185 -5.23 -14.28 -8.14
N LEU A 186 -4.40 -15.32 -8.10
CA LEU A 186 -3.61 -15.66 -6.92
C LEU A 186 -2.14 -15.88 -7.25
N VAL A 187 -1.30 -15.73 -6.24
CA VAL A 187 0.13 -16.02 -6.26
C VAL A 187 0.40 -17.15 -5.28
N ILE A 188 1.11 -18.18 -5.72
CA ILE A 188 1.65 -19.23 -4.85
C ILE A 188 3.15 -19.03 -4.77
N GLU A 189 3.69 -18.96 -3.54
CA GLU A 189 5.10 -18.70 -3.28
C GLU A 189 5.72 -19.76 -2.39
N GLU A 190 7.01 -20.02 -2.61
CA GLU A 190 7.86 -20.76 -1.68
C GLU A 190 7.77 -20.16 -0.27
N PHE A 191 7.66 -21.02 0.74
CA PHE A 191 7.72 -20.60 2.14
C PHE A 191 9.17 -20.29 2.54
N MET A 192 9.45 -19.02 2.80
CA MET A 192 10.76 -18.57 3.26
C MET A 192 10.83 -18.54 4.79
N THR A 193 11.99 -18.93 5.32
CA THR A 193 12.29 -18.83 6.75
C THR A 193 13.41 -17.83 6.98
N GLY A 194 13.43 -17.21 8.14
CA GLY A 194 14.44 -16.22 8.50
C GLY A 194 13.87 -15.16 9.42
N GLU A 195 14.64 -14.11 9.59
CA GLU A 195 14.24 -12.93 10.34
C GLU A 195 13.53 -11.94 9.39
N GLU A 196 12.31 -11.55 9.73
CA GLU A 196 11.57 -10.53 8.99
C GLU A 196 11.97 -9.14 9.47
N ALA A 197 12.20 -8.22 8.53
CA ALA A 197 12.46 -6.82 8.82
C ALA A 197 11.84 -5.94 7.73
N SER A 198 11.41 -4.74 8.13
CA SER A 198 10.93 -3.69 7.24
C SER A 198 12.04 -2.68 6.95
N PHE A 199 12.25 -2.37 5.67
CA PHE A 199 13.25 -1.40 5.21
C PHE A 199 12.58 -0.23 4.49
N PHE A 200 12.61 0.97 5.10
CA PHE A 200 11.90 2.14 4.57
C PHE A 200 12.83 3.04 3.76
N VAL A 201 12.38 3.44 2.57
CA VAL A 201 13.12 4.29 1.64
C VAL A 201 12.23 5.44 1.16
N LEU A 202 12.76 6.66 1.15
CA LEU A 202 12.20 7.75 0.37
C LEU A 202 12.76 7.72 -1.04
N THR A 203 11.90 7.91 -2.03
CA THR A 203 12.33 8.05 -3.42
C THR A 203 11.64 9.24 -4.09
N ASP A 204 12.36 9.89 -5.01
CA ASP A 204 11.85 10.90 -5.93
C ASP A 204 11.64 10.34 -7.35
N GLY A 205 11.73 9.01 -7.51
CA GLY A 205 11.66 8.29 -8.79
C GLY A 205 13.02 7.99 -9.42
N VAL A 206 14.10 8.65 -8.99
CA VAL A 206 15.46 8.41 -9.51
C VAL A 206 16.44 8.11 -8.38
N ASN A 207 16.30 8.81 -7.27
CA ASN A 207 17.13 8.68 -6.08
C ASN A 207 16.40 7.85 -5.02
N ALA A 208 17.19 7.17 -4.20
CA ALA A 208 16.73 6.40 -3.04
C ALA A 208 17.47 6.88 -1.78
N LEU A 209 16.72 7.30 -0.77
CA LEU A 209 17.22 7.73 0.53
C LEU A 209 16.68 6.77 1.61
N PRO A 210 17.51 5.86 2.14
CA PRO A 210 17.13 5.02 3.27
C PRO A 210 16.75 5.87 4.49
N LEU A 211 15.65 5.53 5.17
CA LEU A 211 15.20 6.23 6.37
C LEU A 211 15.59 5.48 7.64
N ALA A 212 14.91 4.37 7.90
CA ALA A 212 15.05 3.56 9.09
C ALA A 212 14.61 2.13 8.78
N THR A 213 15.01 1.21 9.64
CA THR A 213 14.52 -0.17 9.65
C THR A 213 13.53 -0.33 10.80
N ALA A 214 12.52 -1.18 10.62
CA ALA A 214 11.66 -1.65 11.69
C ALA A 214 11.59 -3.17 11.66
N GLN A 215 11.15 -3.76 12.76
CA GLN A 215 10.96 -5.19 12.90
C GLN A 215 9.78 -5.41 13.84
N ASP A 216 8.83 -6.23 13.40
CA ASP A 216 7.77 -6.71 14.28
C ASP A 216 8.35 -7.83 15.18
N HIS A 217 7.93 -7.87 16.46
CA HIS A 217 8.45 -8.78 17.48
C HIS A 217 7.66 -10.09 17.58
#